data_AF-A0A6C0FV23-F1
#
_entry.id   AF-A0A6C0FV23-F1
#
_cell.length_a   1.000
_cell.length_b   1.000
_cell.length_c   1.000
_cell.angle_alpha   90.00
_cell.angle_beta   90.00
_cell.angle_gamma   90.00
#
_symmetry.space_group_name_H-M   'P 1'
#
loop_
_entity.id
_entity.type
_entity.pdbx_description
1 polymer ?
#
loop_
_entity_poly.entity_id
_entity_poly.type
_entity_poly.pdbx_seq_one_letter_code
_entity_poly.pdbx_strand_id
1 'polypeptide(L)'
;MKRTEAITRIGALLDQRCAVCPTRDAMNQQYKTAFSRIDGYCNRECLTGRELQALGKQLTLRSRKKIDESDEQKESHLEAAQHYDKIIIHRRVAHAQTSI
;
A
#
# COMPACT_ATOMS: atom_id res chain seq x y z
N MET A 1 -11.87 24.91 3.94
CA MET A 1 -12.54 24.00 4.88
C MET A 1 -11.61 23.75 6.06
N LYS A 2 -12.11 23.71 7.29
CA LYS A 2 -11.31 23.39 8.48
C LYS A 2 -10.96 21.90 8.49
N ARG A 3 -9.87 21.51 9.15
CA ARG A 3 -9.46 20.09 9.30
C ARG A 3 -10.59 19.24 9.88
N THR A 4 -11.31 19.76 10.88
CA THR A 4 -12.43 19.06 11.53
C THR A 4 -13.59 18.81 10.56
N GLU A 5 -13.96 19.81 9.76
CA GLU A 5 -14.99 19.68 8.72
C GLU A 5 -14.62 18.61 7.68
N ALA A 6 -13.34 18.54 7.29
CA ALA A 6 -12.84 17.50 6.39
C ALA A 6 -12.99 16.10 6.97
N ILE A 7 -12.65 15.93 8.26
CA ILE A 7 -12.81 14.65 8.98
C ILE A 7 -14.29 14.26 9.05
N THR A 8 -15.17 15.19 9.44
CA THR A 8 -16.61 14.94 9.52
C THR A 8 -17.17 14.51 8.17
N ARG A 9 -16.78 15.18 7.08
CA ARG A 9 -17.25 14.84 5.74
C ARG A 9 -16.71 13.49 5.24
N ILE A 10 -15.47 13.16 5.57
CA ILE A 10 -14.91 11.83 5.30
C ILE A 10 -15.71 10.74 6.01
N GLY A 11 -16.00 10.92 7.30
CA GLY A 11 -16.80 9.97 8.08
C GLY A 11 -18.18 9.75 7.45
N ALA A 12 -18.89 10.83 7.14
CA ALA A 12 -20.19 10.76 6.50
C ALA A 12 -20.16 10.02 5.14
N LEU A 13 -19.15 10.26 4.31
CA LEU A 13 -19.01 9.55 3.04
C LEU A 13 -18.77 8.06 3.23
N LEU A 14 -17.93 7.69 4.21
CA LEU A 14 -17.65 6.29 4.51
C LEU A 14 -18.91 5.57 5.01
N ASP A 15 -19.64 6.17 5.95
CA ASP A 15 -20.85 5.58 6.53
C ASP A 15 -21.97 5.44 5.50
N GLN A 16 -22.20 6.49 4.70
CA GLN A 16 -23.32 6.53 3.77
C GLN A 16 -23.06 5.76 2.47
N ARG A 17 -21.81 5.71 2.00
CA ARG A 17 -21.50 5.21 0.64
C ARG A 17 -20.54 4.05 0.61
N CYS A 18 -19.73 3.84 1.65
CA CYS A 18 -18.72 2.78 1.66
C CYS A 18 -19.02 1.62 2.62
N ALA A 19 -19.87 1.83 3.63
CA ALA A 19 -20.18 0.82 4.66
C ALA A 19 -20.68 -0.51 4.05
N VAL A 20 -21.57 -0.42 3.07
CA VAL A 20 -22.17 -1.57 2.34
C VAL A 20 -21.93 -1.45 0.83
N CYS A 21 -20.70 -1.13 0.43
CA CYS A 21 -20.37 -0.91 -0.98
C CYS A 21 -20.36 -2.24 -1.78
N PRO A 22 -21.34 -2.48 -2.68
CA PRO A 22 -21.45 -3.75 -3.39
C PRO A 22 -20.25 -4.00 -4.32
N THR A 23 -19.68 -2.93 -4.90
CA THR A 23 -18.47 -3.05 -5.72
C THR A 23 -17.28 -3.51 -4.89
N ARG A 24 -17.10 -2.96 -3.69
CA ARG A 24 -16.01 -3.39 -2.79
C ARG A 24 -16.20 -4.85 -2.39
N ASP A 25 -17.42 -5.28 -2.12
CA ASP A 25 -17.74 -6.65 -1.75
C ASP A 25 -17.50 -7.64 -2.91
N ALA A 26 -17.92 -7.30 -4.12
CA ALA A 26 -17.65 -8.08 -5.32
C ALA A 26 -16.13 -8.20 -5.59
N MET A 27 -15.39 -7.11 -5.45
CA MET A 27 -13.93 -7.12 -5.60
C MET A 27 -13.23 -7.91 -4.50
N ASN A 28 -13.72 -7.85 -3.26
CA ASN A 28 -13.24 -8.68 -2.15
C ASN A 28 -13.43 -10.17 -2.46
N GLN A 29 -14.58 -10.56 -3.01
CA GLN A 29 -14.83 -11.95 -3.42
C GLN A 29 -13.90 -12.39 -4.56
N GLN A 30 -13.68 -11.53 -5.55
CA GLN A 30 -12.85 -11.83 -6.72
C GLN A 30 -11.34 -11.89 -6.39
N TYR A 31 -10.84 -10.92 -5.63
CA TYR A 31 -9.41 -10.72 -5.42
C TYR A 31 -8.92 -11.18 -4.05
N LYS A 32 -9.82 -11.53 -3.13
CA LYS A 32 -9.55 -12.04 -1.77
C LYS A 32 -8.56 -11.14 -1.02
N THR A 33 -7.29 -11.53 -0.98
CA THR A 33 -6.23 -10.85 -0.21
C THR A 33 -5.48 -9.77 -0.99
N ALA A 34 -5.77 -9.58 -2.28
CA ALA A 34 -5.11 -8.56 -3.10
C ALA A 34 -5.74 -7.17 -2.93
N PHE A 35 -5.68 -6.65 -1.70
CA PHE A 35 -6.25 -5.35 -1.32
C PHE A 35 -5.73 -4.18 -2.16
N SER A 36 -4.49 -4.25 -2.65
CA SER A 36 -3.91 -3.23 -3.55
C SER A 36 -4.70 -3.02 -4.84
N ARG A 37 -5.41 -4.05 -5.33
CA ARG A 37 -6.29 -3.92 -6.50
C ARG A 37 -7.58 -3.19 -6.15
N ILE A 38 -8.16 -3.51 -5.00
CA ILE A 38 -9.36 -2.88 -4.47
C ILE A 38 -9.10 -1.40 -4.19
N ASP A 39 -7.99 -1.12 -3.49
CA ASP A 39 -7.53 0.24 -3.23
C ASP A 39 -7.24 0.98 -4.53
N GLY A 40 -6.63 0.31 -5.51
CA GLY A 40 -6.38 0.87 -6.84
C GLY A 40 -7.65 1.34 -7.52
N TYR A 41 -8.69 0.51 -7.53
CA TYR A 41 -10.01 0.86 -8.05
C TYR A 41 -10.66 2.01 -7.27
N CYS A 42 -10.73 1.89 -5.95
CA CYS A 42 -11.31 2.92 -5.08
C CYS A 42 -10.66 4.28 -5.33
N ASN A 43 -9.33 4.31 -5.45
CA ASN A 43 -8.57 5.54 -5.60
C ASN A 43 -8.65 6.16 -7.01
N ARG A 44 -8.78 5.36 -8.07
CA ARG A 44 -8.69 5.85 -9.46
C ARG A 44 -10.02 5.92 -10.19
N GLU A 45 -10.90 4.96 -9.93
CA GLU A 45 -12.10 4.71 -10.72
C GLU A 45 -13.38 5.08 -9.95
N CYS A 46 -13.43 4.80 -8.65
CA CYS A 46 -14.59 5.10 -7.81
C CYS A 46 -14.75 6.62 -7.60
N LEU A 47 -15.94 7.16 -7.89
CA LEU A 47 -16.28 8.57 -7.64
C LEU A 47 -16.13 8.95 -6.17
N THR A 48 -16.68 8.14 -5.25
CA THR A 48 -16.57 8.38 -3.81
C THR A 48 -15.12 8.28 -3.33
N GLY A 49 -14.33 7.34 -3.84
CA GLY A 49 -12.92 7.24 -3.47
C GLY A 49 -12.08 8.43 -3.96
N ARG A 50 -12.39 9.00 -5.13
CA ARG A 50 -11.78 10.28 -5.58
C ARG A 50 -12.14 11.44 -4.65
N GLU A 51 -13.39 11.53 -4.20
CA GLU A 51 -13.80 12.56 -3.22
C GLU A 51 -13.08 12.38 -1.88
N LEU A 52 -12.98 11.14 -1.39
CA LEU A 52 -12.23 10.81 -0.18
C LEU A 52 -10.75 11.22 -0.30
N GLN A 53 -10.10 10.98 -1.44
CA GLN A 53 -8.74 11.45 -1.67
C GLN A 53 -8.62 12.98 -1.65
N ALA A 54 -9.55 13.68 -2.28
CA ALA A 54 -9.54 15.14 -2.30
C ALA A 54 -9.70 15.74 -0.89
N LEU A 55 -10.54 15.12 -0.04
CA LEU A 55 -10.69 15.50 1.36
C LEU A 55 -9.43 15.13 2.17
N GLY A 56 -8.86 13.95 1.95
CA GLY A 56 -7.64 13.49 2.61
C GLY A 56 -6.43 14.39 2.35
N LYS A 57 -6.29 14.94 1.14
CA LYS A 57 -5.24 15.93 0.82
C LYS A 57 -5.32 17.19 1.70
N GLN A 58 -6.52 17.57 2.13
CA GLN A 58 -6.74 18.70 3.03
C GLN A 58 -6.40 18.37 4.49
N LEU A 59 -6.21 17.08 4.82
CA LEU A 59 -5.75 16.61 6.12
C LEU A 59 -4.23 16.54 6.25
N THR A 60 -3.49 17.01 5.24
CA THR A 60 -2.03 16.86 5.13
C THR A 60 -1.35 17.08 6.48
N LEU A 61 -0.83 15.99 7.03
CA LEU A 61 0.11 16.01 8.14
C LEU A 61 1.48 16.39 7.59
N ARG A 62 2.36 16.93 8.45
CA ARG A 62 3.72 17.33 8.11
C ARG A 62 4.38 16.30 7.20
N SER A 63 5.10 16.78 6.18
CA SER A 63 5.90 15.95 5.29
C SER A 63 6.68 14.93 6.11
N ARG A 64 6.60 13.66 5.72
CA ARG A 64 7.35 12.58 6.37
C ARG A 64 8.82 12.98 6.31
N LYS A 65 9.44 13.24 7.46
CA LYS A 65 10.86 13.59 7.52
C LYS A 65 11.62 12.41 6.94
N LYS A 66 12.39 12.63 5.86
CA LYS A 66 13.33 11.62 5.40
C LYS A 66 14.29 11.37 6.56
N ILE A 67 14.41 10.11 6.96
CA ILE A 67 15.50 9.68 7.85
C ILE A 67 16.69 9.58 6.91
N ASP A 68 17.70 10.42 7.10
CA ASP A 68 18.98 10.19 6.45
C ASP A 68 19.57 8.94 7.10
N GLU A 69 19.61 7.84 6.35
CA GLU A 69 20.30 6.64 6.76
C GLU A 69 21.80 6.97 6.91
N SER A 70 22.41 6.56 8.02
CA SER A 70 23.85 6.69 8.20
C SER A 70 24.59 5.78 7.20
N ASP A 71 25.85 6.09 6.92
CA ASP A 71 26.63 5.29 5.98
C ASP A 71 26.82 3.85 6.48
N GLU A 72 26.90 3.63 7.80
CA GLU A 72 26.89 2.29 8.43
C GLU A 72 25.58 1.52 8.17
N GLN A 73 24.43 2.20 8.16
CA GLN A 73 23.15 1.56 7.86
C GLN A 73 23.04 1.17 6.38
N LYS A 74 23.56 2.01 5.49
CA LYS A 74 23.61 1.71 4.05
C LYS A 74 24.52 0.52 3.75
N GLU A 75 25.67 0.45 4.42
CA GLU A 75 26.61 -0.67 4.29
C GLU A 75 25.98 -1.98 4.79
N SER A 76 25.34 -1.97 5.95
CA SER A 76 24.59 -3.12 6.47
C SER A 76 23.48 -3.59 5.54
N HIS A 77 22.72 -2.65 4.93
CA HIS A 77 21.68 -2.98 3.95
C HIS A 77 22.27 -3.57 2.65
N LEU A 78 23.42 -3.07 2.20
CA LEU A 78 24.12 -3.58 1.03
C LEU A 78 24.64 -5.02 1.26
N GLU A 79 25.23 -5.27 2.43
CA GLU A 79 25.68 -6.61 2.83
C GLU A 79 24.51 -7.60 2.91
N ALA A 80 23.38 -7.17 3.49
CA ALA A 80 22.17 -7.98 3.57
C ALA A 80 21.61 -8.33 2.18
N ALA A 81 21.61 -7.37 1.24
CA ALA A 81 21.19 -7.60 -0.14
C ALA A 81 22.11 -8.61 -0.85
N GLN A 82 23.43 -8.45 -0.71
CA GLN A 82 24.42 -9.38 -1.28
C GLN A 82 24.30 -10.79 -0.69
N HIS A 83 23.99 -10.90 0.61
CA HIS A 83 23.75 -12.18 1.26
C HIS A 83 22.52 -12.88 0.70
N TYR A 84 21.43 -12.14 0.49
CA TYR A 84 20.20 -12.66 -0.08
C TYR A 84 20.40 -13.16 -1.53
N ASP A 85 21.14 -12.42 -2.36
CA ASP A 85 21.47 -12.83 -3.72
C ASP A 85 22.29 -14.13 -3.74
N LYS A 86 23.27 -14.26 -2.84
CA LYS A 86 24.04 -15.50 -2.68
C LYS A 86 23.15 -16.68 -2.30
N ILE A 87 22.21 -16.50 -1.37
CA ILE A 87 21.24 -17.54 -1.00
C ILE A 87 20.39 -17.95 -2.20
N ILE A 88 19.88 -16.98 -2.98
CA ILE A 88 19.06 -17.28 -4.17
C ILE A 88 19.86 -18.05 -5.21
N ILE A 89 21.10 -17.64 -5.50
CA ILE A 89 21.96 -18.33 -6.47
C ILE A 89 22.22 -19.77 -6.01
N HIS A 90 22.60 -19.98 -4.75
CA HIS A 90 22.80 -21.33 -4.21
C HIS A 90 21.53 -22.20 -4.31
N ARG A 91 20.36 -21.63 -3.99
CA ARG A 91 19.09 -22.35 -4.09
C ARG A 91 18.77 -22.75 -5.53
N ARG A 92 19.07 -21.90 -6.53
CA ARG A 92 18.88 -22.21 -7.95
C ARG A 92 19.81 -23.34 -8.42
N VAL A 93 21.07 -23.32 -8.01
CA VAL A 93 22.06 -24.37 -8.36
C VAL A 93 21.67 -25.71 -7.74
N ALA A 94 21.27 -25.72 -6.46
CA ALA A 94 20.81 -26.95 -5.79
C ALA A 94 19.56 -27.57 -6.45
N HIS A 95 18.63 -26.74 -6.92
CA HIS A 95 17.45 -27.21 -7.66
C HIS A 95 17.81 -27.81 -9.03
N ALA A 96 18.81 -27.25 -9.72
CA ALA A 96 19.28 -27.77 -11.00
C ALA A 96 20.00 -29.13 -10.86
N GLN A 97 20.70 -29.36 -9.75
CA GLN A 97 21.44 -30.61 -9.49
C GLN A 97 20.55 -31.79 -9.05
N THR A 98 19.35 -31.51 -8.56
CA THR A 98 18.38 -32.53 -8.09
C THR A 98 17.31 -32.90 -9.13
N SER A 99 17.39 -32.33 -10.33
CA SER A 99 16.43 -32.55 -11.42
C SER A 99 16.95 -33.52 -12.51
N ILE A 100 17.85 -34.45 -12.16
CA ILE A 100 18.32 -35.58 -12.99
C ILE A 100 17.81 -36.87 -12.36
#